data_AF-K4MR30-F1
#
_entry.id   AF-K4MR30-F1
#
_cell.length_a   1.000
_cell.length_b   1.000
_cell.length_c   1.000
_cell.angle_alpha   90.00
_cell.angle_beta   90.00
_cell.angle_gamma   90.00
#
_symmetry.space_group_name_H-M   'P 1'
#
loop_
_entity.id
_entity.type
_entity.pdbx_description
1 polymer ?
#
loop_
_entity_poly.entity_id
_entity_poly.type
_entity_poly.pdbx_seq_one_letter_code
_entity_poly.pdbx_strand_id
1 'polypeptide(L)' 'DQQQFDKIMDLIESGKKEGAKLEYGGSAVGEKGLFVHPTIFSGVKDHMRIAKEEIFGPVQCIFSFQSQ' A
#
# COMPACT_ATOMS: atom_id res chain seq x y z
N ASP A 1 -15.57 6.61 -6.90
CA ASP A 1 -15.45 6.09 -5.52
C ASP A 1 -15.11 4.62 -5.46
N GLN A 2 -15.99 3.70 -5.88
CA GLN A 2 -15.70 2.25 -5.84
C GLN A 2 -14.42 1.88 -6.60
N GLN A 3 -14.25 2.39 -7.82
CA GLN A 3 -13.05 2.13 -8.63
C GLN A 3 -11.74 2.60 -7.95
N GLN A 4 -11.78 3.71 -7.21
CA GLN A 4 -10.61 4.20 -6.48
C GLN A 4 -10.31 3.31 -5.28
N PHE A 5 -11.34 2.91 -4.54
CA PHE A 5 -11.20 1.94 -3.45
C PHE A 5 -10.61 0.62 -3.95
N ASP A 6 -11.16 0.05 -5.03
CA ASP A 6 -10.68 -1.20 -5.61
C ASP A 6 -9.22 -1.09 -6.08
N LYS A 7 -8.85 0.03 -6.71
CA LYS A 7 -7.46 0.32 -7.11
C LYS A 7 -6.52 0.37 -5.90
N ILE A 8 -6.91 1.06 -4.83
CA ILE A 8 -6.10 1.13 -3.61
C ILE A 8 -5.93 -0.26 -3.00
N MET A 9 -7.00 -1.05 -2.94
CA MET A 9 -6.95 -2.42 -2.42
C MET A 9 -6.07 -3.34 -3.27
N ASP A 10 -6.12 -3.24 -4.61
CA ASP A 10 -5.21 -3.99 -5.51
C ASP A 10 -3.74 -3.64 -5.24
N LEU A 11 -3.43 -2.35 -5.08
CA LEU A 11 -2.06 -1.90 -4.79
C LEU A 11 -1.58 -2.35 -3.41
N ILE A 12 -2.44 -2.35 -2.40
CA ILE A 12 -2.11 -2.92 -1.08
C ILE A 12 -1.80 -4.41 -1.21
N GLU A 13 -2.61 -5.16 -1.96
CA GLU A 13 -2.39 -6.59 -2.19
C GLU A 13 -1.12 -6.87 -3.01
N SER A 14 -0.79 -6.03 -3.98
CA SER A 14 0.46 -6.16 -4.74
C SER A 14 1.69 -5.96 -3.84
N GLY A 15 1.65 -4.96 -2.95
CA GLY A 15 2.71 -4.74 -1.95
C GLY A 15 2.97 -5.97 -1.08
N LYS A 16 1.91 -6.61 -0.58
CA LYS A 16 2.02 -7.87 0.19
C LYS A 16 2.62 -9.00 -0.64
N LYS A 17 2.16 -9.19 -1.88
CA LYS A 17 2.61 -10.27 -2.78
C LYS A 17 4.06 -10.10 -3.24
N GLU A 18 4.51 -8.87 -3.41
CA GLU A 18 5.86 -8.55 -3.89
C GLU A 18 6.90 -8.58 -2.75
N GLY A 19 6.46 -8.78 -1.51
CA GLY A 19 7.33 -8.99 -0.36
C GLY A 19 7.63 -7.74 0.47
N ALA A 20 6.89 -6.64 0.26
CA ALA A 20 6.91 -5.53 1.21
C ALA A 20 6.31 -5.97 2.55
N LYS A 21 6.87 -5.50 3.66
CA LYS A 21 6.36 -5.82 4.99
C LYS A 21 5.23 -4.86 5.34
N LEU A 22 4.03 -5.40 5.53
CA LEU A 22 2.89 -4.64 6.05
C LEU A 22 3.09 -4.41 7.56
N GLU A 23 3.34 -3.17 7.97
CA GLU A 23 3.52 -2.81 9.39
C GLU A 23 2.20 -2.49 10.07
N TYR A 24 1.26 -1.89 9.33
CA TYR A 24 -0.04 -1.50 9.85
C TYR A 24 -1.09 -1.40 8.74
N GLY A 25 -2.35 -1.65 9.09
CA GLY A 25 -3.49 -1.48 8.19
C GLY A 25 -3.56 -2.54 7.10
N GLY A 26 -3.66 -2.11 5.84
CA GLY A 26 -3.68 -3.01 4.69
C GLY A 26 -5.01 -3.74 4.46
N SER A 27 -6.11 -3.19 4.98
CA SER A 27 -7.47 -3.72 4.84
C SER A 27 -8.51 -2.61 4.79
N ALA A 28 -9.73 -2.97 4.40
CA ALA A 28 -10.90 -2.11 4.51
C ALA A 28 -11.33 -1.93 5.98
N VAL A 29 -11.95 -0.79 6.29
CA VAL A 29 -12.51 -0.50 7.62
C VAL A 29 -13.97 -0.98 7.67
N GLY A 30 -14.25 -1.98 8.51
CA GLY A 30 -15.61 -2.50 8.72
C GLY A 30 -16.19 -3.22 7.50
N GLU A 31 -17.51 -3.45 7.53
CA GLU A 31 -18.22 -4.23 6.51
C GLU A 31 -18.97 -3.38 5.47
N LYS A 32 -19.10 -2.06 5.71
CA LYS A 32 -19.89 -1.15 4.87
C LYS A 32 -19.12 0.13 4.58
N GLY A 33 -19.21 0.62 3.34
CA GLY A 33 -18.56 1.83 2.88
C GLY A 33 -17.21 1.58 2.21
N LEU A 34 -16.56 2.66 1.77
CA LEU A 34 -15.31 2.65 0.98
C LEU A 34 -14.16 3.27 1.78
N PHE A 35 -13.95 2.75 2.98
CA PHE A 35 -12.95 3.24 3.91
C PHE A 35 -11.77 2.28 3.97
N VAL A 36 -10.57 2.80 3.82
CA VAL A 36 -9.32 2.03 3.87
C VAL A 36 -8.57 2.43 5.14
N HIS A 37 -8.04 1.46 5.87
CA HIS A 37 -7.17 1.74 7.01
C HIS A 37 -5.93 2.53 6.54
N PRO A 38 -5.42 3.49 7.33
CA PRO A 38 -4.06 3.98 7.15
C PRO A 38 -3.12 2.79 7.03
N THR A 39 -2.30 2.76 5.99
CA THR A 39 -1.49 1.58 5.65
C THR A 39 -0.04 1.96 5.57
N ILE A 40 0.83 1.19 6.24
CA ILE A 40 2.27 1.45 6.26
C ILE A 40 2.99 0.20 5.76
N PHE A 41 3.80 0.36 4.71
CA PHE A 41 4.72 -0.66 4.23
C PHE A 41 6.16 -0.28 4.53
N SER A 42 6.93 -1.23 5.06
CA SER A 42 8.39 -1.14 5.19
C SER A 42 9.08 -2.18 4.31
N GLY A 43 10.40 -2.03 4.14
CA GLY A 43 11.18 -2.93 3.28
C GLY A 43 10.82 -2.82 1.80
N VAL A 44 10.18 -1.72 1.39
CA VAL A 44 9.78 -1.48 0.01
C VAL A 44 11.03 -1.37 -0.88
N LYS A 45 10.97 -1.99 -2.06
CA LYS A 45 12.03 -1.98 -3.07
C LYS A 45 11.55 -1.24 -4.31
N ASP A 46 12.44 -0.54 -5.00
CA ASP A 46 12.10 0.33 -6.14
C ASP A 46 11.42 -0.39 -7.30
N HIS A 47 11.59 -1.72 -7.42
CA HIS A 47 10.96 -2.49 -8.48
C HIS A 47 9.48 -2.83 -8.21
N MET A 48 9.02 -2.69 -6.96
CA MET A 48 7.65 -3.03 -6.54
C MET A 48 6.62 -2.08 -7.17
N ARG A 49 5.41 -2.58 -7.45
CA ARG A 49 4.30 -1.77 -8.00
C ARG A 49 3.96 -0.60 -7.09
N ILE A 50 3.87 -0.83 -5.78
CA ILE A 50 3.61 0.21 -4.78
C ILE A 50 4.70 1.29 -4.69
N ALA A 51 5.87 1.08 -5.32
CA ALA A 51 6.94 2.07 -5.42
C ALA A 51 6.92 2.85 -6.76
N LYS A 52 6.17 2.37 -7.75
CA LYS A 52 6.13 2.92 -9.12
C LYS A 52 4.80 3.56 -9.47
N GLU A 53 3.70 3.01 -8.97
CA GLU A 53 2.35 3.44 -9.28
C GLU A 53 1.82 4.38 -8.20
N GLU A 54 1.10 5.42 -8.61
CA GLU A 54 0.46 6.34 -7.69
C GLU A 54 -0.82 5.73 -7.09
N ILE A 55 -0.82 5.60 -5.75
CA ILE A 55 -1.88 4.92 -4.99
C ILE A 55 -3.11 5.83 -4.77
N PHE A 56 -2.93 7.14 -4.54
CA PHE A 56 -4.02 8.08 -4.21
C PHE A 56 -4.92 7.64 -3.02
N GLY A 57 -4.33 6.93 -2.06
CA GLY A 57 -4.98 6.45 -0.85
C GLY A 57 -4.10 6.65 0.39
N PRO A 58 -4.58 6.33 1.59
CA PRO A 58 -3.85 6.54 2.85
C PRO A 58 -2.76 5.47 3.04
N VAL A 59 -1.81 5.37 2.11
CA VAL A 59 -0.76 4.35 2.07
C VAL A 59 0.61 5.01 2.04
N GLN A 60 1.47 4.68 3.01
CA GLN A 60 2.84 5.17 3.09
C GLN A 60 3.83 4.02 2.83
N CYS A 61 4.75 4.25 1.89
CA CYS A 61 5.88 3.36 1.62
C CYS A 61 7.15 3.91 2.29
N ILE A 62 7.85 3.07 3.05
CA ILE A 62 9.13 3.39 3.69
C ILE A 62 10.25 2.68 2.95
N PHE A 63 11.21 3.47 2.49
CA PHE A 63 12.39 3.03 1.75
C PHE A 63 13.65 3.22 2.60
N SER A 64 14.56 2.24 2.52
CA SER A 64 15.90 2.34 3.08
C SER A 64 16.89 2.72 1.99
N PHE A 65 17.82 3.63 2.28
CA PHE A 65 18.95 3.94 1.41
C PHE A 65 20.26 3.87 2.19
N GLN A 66 21.37 3.69 1.47
CA GLN A 66 22.72 3.80 2.00
C GLN A 66 23.49 4.73 1.07
N SER A 67 24.11 5.77 1.61
CA SER A 67 25.04 6.63 0.86
C SER A 67 26.45 6.01 0.89
N GLN A 68 27.28 6.41 -0.06
CA GLN A 68 28.73 6.19 0.03
C GLN A 68 29.34 6.99 1.18
#